data_AF-A0A5J6UBZ3-F1
#
_entry.id   AF-A0A5J6UBZ3-F1
#
_cell.length_a   1.000
_cell.length_b   1.000
_cell.length_c   1.000
_cell.angle_alpha   90.00
_cell.angle_beta   90.00
_cell.angle_gamma   90.00
#
_symmetry.space_group_name_H-M   'P 1'
#
loop_
_entity.id
_entity.type
_entity.pdbx_description
1 polymer ?
#
loop_
_entity_poly.entity_id
_entity_poly.type
_entity_poly.pdbx_seq_one_letter_code
_entity_poly.pdbx_strand_id
1 'polypeptide(L)'
;MRGPLPRGRPHAFVPTPPTASPARGPHEGMHMVPELTTQDLVDAFGDEDVRRFGDGELPTEVVHTVTRRFLTTVGIPTDLKSSFLSLAKFEPLPETHARESAAGHWTWDLPDDAKKCFVLGGFFGGDVALDGADGKVFFIPDGDVLPQPMHSGIDALAYFMYALQRDTHYYSQEYAEQIDADPDDERDADDVLMETAVRLARELMEVDRTPFTVGELPPYEIGSGEDPFTGDFAGPWTGAFMDISAGEWD
;
A
#
# COMPACT_ATOMS: atom_id res chain seq x y z
N MET A 1 -16.29 -17.83 52.31
CA MET A 1 -17.04 -18.32 51.13
C MET A 1 -17.41 -17.12 50.26
N ARG A 2 -16.72 -16.93 49.14
CA ARG A 2 -17.08 -15.99 48.06
C ARG A 2 -17.08 -16.82 46.77
N GLY A 3 -18.23 -16.89 46.11
CA GLY A 3 -18.42 -17.68 44.88
C GLY A 3 -17.74 -17.02 43.66
N PRO A 4 -17.47 -17.78 42.59
CA PRO A 4 -16.84 -17.25 41.40
C PRO A 4 -17.87 -16.53 40.51
N LEU A 5 -17.44 -15.42 39.90
CA LEU A 5 -18.19 -14.68 38.89
C LEU A 5 -18.29 -15.48 37.58
N PRO A 6 -19.41 -15.38 36.82
CA PRO A 6 -19.56 -16.10 35.57
C PRO A 6 -18.70 -15.49 34.46
N ARG A 7 -18.00 -16.35 33.72
CA ARG A 7 -17.30 -16.00 32.47
C ARG A 7 -18.34 -15.61 31.42
N GLY A 8 -18.28 -14.36 30.95
CA GLY A 8 -19.06 -13.88 29.81
C GLY A 8 -18.73 -14.69 28.56
N ARG A 9 -19.77 -14.97 27.76
CA ARG A 9 -19.63 -15.61 26.44
C ARG A 9 -18.92 -14.65 25.49
N PRO A 10 -17.97 -15.10 24.65
CA PRO A 10 -17.54 -14.30 23.52
C PRO A 10 -18.71 -14.16 22.54
N HIS A 11 -19.04 -12.92 22.19
CA HIS A 11 -19.98 -12.62 21.12
C HIS A 11 -19.33 -13.06 19.80
N ALA A 12 -19.87 -14.11 19.18
CA ALA A 12 -19.55 -14.41 17.79
C ALA A 12 -20.07 -13.25 16.93
N PHE A 13 -19.15 -12.52 16.30
CA PHE A 13 -19.47 -11.54 15.28
C PHE A 13 -19.69 -12.30 13.96
N VAL A 14 -20.90 -12.22 13.43
CA VAL A 14 -21.23 -12.68 12.08
C VAL A 14 -21.36 -11.42 11.23
N PRO A 15 -20.47 -11.13 10.27
CA PRO A 15 -20.68 -10.04 9.35
C PRO A 15 -21.92 -10.36 8.51
N THR A 16 -22.92 -9.48 8.58
CA THR A 16 -24.10 -9.58 7.72
C THR A 16 -23.73 -8.98 6.37
N PRO A 17 -23.93 -9.67 5.23
CA PRO A 17 -23.69 -9.05 3.94
C PRO A 17 -24.67 -7.88 3.74
N PRO A 18 -24.24 -6.74 3.19
CA PRO A 18 -25.14 -5.64 2.91
C PRO A 18 -26.19 -6.07 1.88
N THR A 19 -27.46 -5.85 2.25
CA THR A 19 -28.63 -6.07 1.41
C THR A 19 -28.47 -5.31 0.09
N ALA A 20 -28.45 -6.06 -1.02
CA ALA A 20 -28.51 -5.48 -2.35
C ALA A 20 -29.81 -4.69 -2.54
N SER A 21 -29.70 -3.43 -2.92
CA SER A 21 -30.79 -2.69 -3.57
C SER A 21 -30.19 -1.80 -4.68
N PRO A 22 -30.78 -1.76 -5.89
CA PRO A 22 -30.14 -1.17 -7.04
C PRO A 22 -30.49 0.31 -7.16
N ALA A 23 -29.47 1.15 -7.35
CA ALA A 23 -29.63 2.46 -7.97
C ALA A 23 -28.39 2.78 -8.81
N ARG A 24 -28.59 2.85 -10.13
CA ARG A 24 -27.60 3.35 -11.09
C ARG A 24 -27.64 4.88 -11.13
N GLY A 25 -26.46 5.49 -10.94
CA GLY A 25 -25.98 6.74 -11.57
C GLY A 25 -26.12 8.04 -10.76
N PRO A 26 -25.27 9.07 -11.00
CA PRO A 26 -24.36 9.27 -12.16
C PRO A 26 -22.88 9.61 -11.83
N HIS A 27 -21.93 9.06 -12.60
CA HIS A 27 -20.50 9.41 -12.68
C HIS A 27 -19.67 9.41 -11.36
N GLU A 28 -19.41 8.22 -10.80
CA GLU A 28 -18.16 8.04 -10.04
C GLU A 28 -17.00 8.14 -11.04
N GLY A 29 -16.07 9.07 -10.80
CA GLY A 29 -14.85 9.18 -11.59
C GLY A 29 -14.18 7.81 -11.62
N MET A 30 -14.07 7.23 -12.80
CA MET A 30 -13.42 5.94 -13.02
C MET A 30 -11.95 6.15 -12.68
N HIS A 31 -11.55 5.83 -11.44
CA HIS A 31 -10.15 5.72 -11.05
C HIS A 31 -9.49 4.78 -12.05
N MET A 32 -8.61 5.32 -12.89
CA MET A 32 -7.86 4.55 -13.86
C MET A 32 -6.43 4.53 -13.39
N VAL A 33 -6.02 3.40 -12.82
CA VAL A 33 -4.60 3.11 -12.62
C VAL A 33 -3.94 3.22 -14.01
N PRO A 34 -2.93 4.09 -14.18
CA PRO A 34 -2.22 4.19 -15.45
C PRO A 34 -1.69 2.82 -15.86
N GLU A 35 -1.79 2.48 -17.14
CA GLU A 35 -1.33 1.18 -17.64
C GLU A 35 0.20 1.10 -17.51
N LEU A 36 0.67 0.28 -16.56
CA LEU A 36 2.08 -0.06 -16.43
C LEU A 36 2.45 -1.17 -17.41
N THR A 37 3.60 -1.01 -18.05
CA THR A 37 4.26 -2.06 -18.81
C THR A 37 5.39 -2.68 -17.99
N THR A 38 5.83 -3.88 -18.40
CA THR A 38 7.05 -4.47 -17.81
C THR A 38 8.25 -3.54 -18.00
N GLN A 39 8.34 -2.83 -19.12
CA GLN A 39 9.48 -1.96 -19.39
C GLN A 39 9.53 -0.80 -18.39
N ASP A 40 8.37 -0.22 -18.03
CA ASP A 40 8.32 0.85 -17.02
C ASP A 40 8.87 0.36 -15.67
N LEU A 41 8.50 -0.86 -15.25
CA LEU A 41 9.00 -1.45 -14.01
C LEU A 41 10.49 -1.79 -14.10
N VAL A 42 10.93 -2.40 -15.21
CA VAL A 42 12.34 -2.77 -15.42
C VAL A 42 13.23 -1.53 -15.48
N ASP A 43 12.77 -0.43 -16.09
CA ASP A 43 13.52 0.82 -16.17
C ASP A 43 13.67 1.48 -14.79
N ALA A 44 12.65 1.35 -13.93
CA ALA A 44 12.66 1.93 -12.59
C ALA A 44 13.42 1.08 -11.55
N PHE A 45 13.30 -0.25 -11.61
CA PHE A 45 13.79 -1.18 -10.58
C PHE A 45 14.93 -2.10 -11.05
N GLY A 46 15.08 -2.33 -12.35
CA GLY A 46 15.93 -3.41 -12.89
C GLY A 46 15.15 -4.71 -13.10
N ASP A 47 15.63 -5.57 -14.01
CA ASP A 47 14.93 -6.82 -14.36
C ASP A 47 15.00 -7.86 -13.23
N GLU A 48 16.08 -7.88 -12.45
CA GLU A 48 16.21 -8.78 -11.29
C GLU A 48 15.20 -8.50 -10.17
N ASP A 49 14.76 -7.25 -10.03
CA ASP A 49 13.86 -6.79 -8.96
C ASP A 49 12.39 -6.69 -9.42
N VAL A 50 12.07 -7.22 -10.60
CA VAL A 50 10.70 -7.32 -11.12
C VAL A 50 10.31 -8.78 -11.28
N ARG A 51 9.48 -9.27 -10.35
CA ARG A 51 8.99 -10.65 -10.38
C ARG A 51 7.82 -10.81 -11.33
N ARG A 52 7.97 -11.72 -12.29
CA ARG A 52 6.90 -12.23 -13.15
C ARG A 52 6.64 -13.68 -12.85
N PHE A 53 5.37 -14.06 -12.72
CA PHE A 53 4.99 -15.44 -12.45
C PHE A 53 4.89 -16.23 -13.76
N GLY A 54 5.54 -17.39 -13.78
CA GLY A 54 5.46 -18.34 -14.89
C GLY A 54 4.12 -19.07 -14.97
N ASP A 55 3.93 -19.77 -16.09
CA ASP A 55 2.76 -20.62 -16.30
C ASP A 55 2.67 -21.70 -15.21
N GLY A 56 1.61 -21.64 -14.39
CA GLY A 56 1.37 -22.59 -13.30
C GLY A 56 2.00 -22.23 -11.96
N GLU A 57 2.75 -21.12 -11.87
CA GLU A 57 3.30 -20.65 -10.58
C GLU A 57 2.24 -19.95 -9.72
N LEU A 58 1.23 -19.33 -10.35
CA LEU A 58 0.12 -18.71 -9.62
C LEU A 58 -0.88 -19.77 -9.11
N PRO A 59 -1.15 -19.82 -7.79
CA PRO A 59 -2.14 -20.72 -7.21
C PRO A 59 -3.50 -20.62 -7.87
N THR A 60 -4.25 -21.72 -7.93
CA THR A 60 -5.55 -21.80 -8.62
C THR A 60 -6.61 -20.85 -8.04
N GLU A 61 -6.46 -20.50 -6.77
CA GLU A 61 -7.34 -19.66 -5.97
C GLU A 61 -7.24 -18.18 -6.36
N VAL A 62 -6.17 -17.76 -7.04
CA VAL A 62 -6.07 -16.42 -7.65
C VAL A 62 -6.99 -16.36 -8.87
N VAL A 63 -8.30 -16.35 -8.71
CA VAL A 63 -9.25 -16.42 -9.83
C VAL A 63 -9.46 -15.06 -10.53
N HIS A 64 -9.05 -13.96 -9.91
CA HIS A 64 -9.18 -12.63 -10.49
C HIS A 64 -8.33 -12.49 -11.76
N THR A 65 -9.00 -12.39 -12.90
CA THR A 65 -8.34 -12.43 -14.22
C THR A 65 -7.38 -11.26 -14.46
N VAL A 66 -7.71 -10.06 -13.97
CA VAL A 66 -6.86 -8.87 -14.10
C VAL A 66 -5.58 -9.05 -13.29
N THR A 67 -5.68 -9.46 -12.03
CA THR A 67 -4.53 -9.75 -11.16
C THR A 67 -3.63 -10.83 -11.76
N ARG A 68 -4.20 -11.94 -12.24
CA ARG A 68 -3.42 -12.99 -12.92
C ARG A 68 -2.65 -12.44 -14.10
N ARG A 69 -3.33 -11.70 -14.99
CA ARG A 69 -2.70 -11.13 -16.18
C ARG A 69 -1.60 -10.17 -15.80
N PHE A 70 -1.82 -9.29 -14.83
CA PHE A 70 -0.81 -8.34 -14.37
C PHE A 70 0.45 -9.06 -13.86
N LEU A 71 0.29 -10.02 -12.95
CA LEU A 71 1.40 -10.76 -12.34
C LEU A 71 2.18 -11.64 -13.34
N THR A 72 1.55 -12.12 -14.42
CA THR A 72 2.23 -12.96 -15.43
C THR A 72 2.80 -12.14 -16.60
N THR A 73 2.16 -11.03 -16.98
CA THR A 73 2.55 -10.26 -18.17
C THR A 73 3.36 -9.02 -17.86
N VAL A 74 3.00 -8.28 -16.80
CA VAL A 74 3.68 -7.04 -16.39
C VAL A 74 4.74 -7.36 -15.34
N GLY A 75 4.34 -8.08 -14.29
CA GLY A 75 5.15 -8.36 -13.11
C GLY A 75 4.86 -7.38 -11.96
N ILE A 76 5.58 -7.56 -10.85
CA ILE A 76 5.51 -6.67 -9.68
C ILE A 76 6.93 -6.43 -9.13
N PRO A 77 7.26 -5.22 -8.68
CA PRO A 77 8.54 -4.97 -8.03
C PRO A 77 8.66 -5.79 -6.73
N THR A 78 9.84 -6.33 -6.44
CA THR A 78 10.06 -7.19 -5.26
C THR A 78 10.49 -6.43 -4.01
N ASP A 79 11.05 -5.23 -4.17
CA ASP A 79 11.49 -4.39 -3.05
C ASP A 79 11.31 -2.90 -3.38
N LEU A 80 11.10 -2.09 -2.37
CA LEU A 80 11.05 -0.64 -2.42
C LEU A 80 11.76 -0.08 -1.19
N LYS A 81 12.69 0.87 -1.40
CA LYS A 81 13.50 1.56 -0.38
C LYS A 81 14.01 0.60 0.71
N SER A 82 15.01 -0.21 0.37
CA SER A 82 15.72 -1.07 1.34
C SER A 82 14.76 -1.85 2.26
N SER A 83 13.76 -2.49 1.68
CA SER A 83 12.71 -3.24 2.38
C SER A 83 11.72 -2.45 3.24
N PHE A 84 11.51 -1.15 2.96
CA PHE A 84 10.32 -0.44 3.41
C PHE A 84 9.05 -1.19 2.98
N LEU A 85 9.06 -1.71 1.76
CA LEU A 85 8.14 -2.73 1.27
C LEU A 85 8.91 -3.82 0.53
N SER A 86 8.73 -5.07 0.94
CA SER A 86 9.38 -6.24 0.33
C SER A 86 8.33 -7.29 -0.03
N LEU A 87 8.16 -7.57 -1.32
CA LEU A 87 7.16 -8.50 -1.89
C LEU A 87 7.80 -9.82 -2.34
N ALA A 88 8.74 -10.34 -1.55
CA ALA A 88 9.50 -11.54 -1.87
C ALA A 88 8.74 -12.87 -1.63
N LYS A 89 7.56 -12.82 -1.00
CA LYS A 89 6.76 -14.01 -0.63
C LYS A 89 5.59 -14.21 -1.59
N PHE A 90 4.93 -15.36 -1.47
CA PHE A 90 3.61 -15.63 -2.04
C PHE A 90 3.00 -16.81 -1.28
N GLU A 91 2.81 -16.65 0.02
CA GLU A 91 2.43 -17.73 0.94
C GLU A 91 0.91 -17.73 1.20
N PRO A 92 0.22 -18.88 1.29
CA PRO A 92 -1.19 -18.91 1.67
C PRO A 92 -1.41 -18.25 3.04
N LEU A 93 -2.39 -17.34 3.12
CA LEU A 93 -2.70 -16.62 4.35
C LEU A 93 -3.04 -17.55 5.52
N PRO A 94 -3.78 -18.66 5.37
CA PRO A 94 -4.08 -19.55 6.50
C PRO A 94 -2.84 -20.19 7.13
N GLU A 95 -1.84 -20.54 6.32
CA GLU A 95 -0.60 -21.16 6.81
C GLU A 95 0.28 -20.13 7.52
N THR A 96 0.38 -18.93 6.93
CA THR A 96 1.10 -17.81 7.53
C THR A 96 0.44 -17.39 8.85
N HIS A 97 -0.89 -17.27 8.86
CA HIS A 97 -1.66 -16.93 10.06
C HIS A 97 -1.44 -17.92 11.19
N ALA A 98 -1.49 -19.23 10.93
CA ALA A 98 -1.21 -20.23 11.94
C ALA A 98 0.21 -20.09 12.54
N ARG A 99 1.21 -19.76 11.72
CA ARG A 99 2.59 -19.50 12.16
C ARG A 99 2.69 -18.23 13.01
N GLU A 100 2.17 -17.12 12.51
CA GLU A 100 2.27 -15.81 13.17
C GLU A 100 1.43 -15.75 14.46
N SER A 101 0.25 -16.36 14.48
CA SER A 101 -0.56 -16.49 15.71
C SER A 101 0.09 -17.38 16.76
N ALA A 102 0.77 -18.47 16.36
CA ALA A 102 1.53 -19.30 17.30
C ALA A 102 2.71 -18.54 17.91
N ALA A 103 3.32 -17.62 17.15
CA ALA A 103 4.36 -16.72 17.64
C ALA A 103 3.83 -15.53 18.45
N GLY A 104 2.51 -15.28 18.44
CA GLY A 104 1.87 -14.17 19.12
C GLY A 104 1.95 -12.84 18.38
N HIS A 105 2.29 -12.86 17.09
CA HIS A 105 2.37 -11.66 16.25
C HIS A 105 0.99 -11.24 15.74
N TRP A 106 0.12 -12.19 15.43
CA TRP A 106 -1.26 -11.94 15.00
C TRP A 106 -2.28 -12.54 15.97
N THR A 107 -3.20 -11.70 16.46
CA THR A 107 -4.22 -12.08 17.46
C THR A 107 -5.64 -12.08 16.90
N TRP A 108 -5.82 -11.69 15.64
CA TRP A 108 -7.11 -11.64 14.97
C TRP A 108 -7.54 -13.01 14.44
N ASP A 109 -8.85 -13.23 14.32
CA ASP A 109 -9.42 -14.48 13.80
C ASP A 109 -9.40 -14.51 12.27
N LEU A 110 -8.92 -15.61 11.71
CA LEU A 110 -8.87 -15.82 10.27
C LEU A 110 -10.28 -15.89 9.65
N PRO A 111 -10.60 -15.10 8.60
CA PRO A 111 -11.87 -15.22 7.87
C PRO A 111 -12.05 -16.59 7.20
N ASP A 112 -13.29 -17.07 7.11
CA ASP A 112 -13.64 -18.37 6.50
C ASP A 112 -13.16 -18.52 5.05
N ASP A 113 -13.09 -17.40 4.31
CA ASP A 113 -12.69 -17.36 2.90
C ASP A 113 -11.20 -17.07 2.70
N ALA A 114 -10.39 -16.99 3.75
CA ALA A 114 -8.96 -16.62 3.69
C ALA A 114 -8.08 -17.56 2.85
N LYS A 115 -8.56 -18.75 2.48
CA LYS A 115 -7.86 -19.68 1.57
C LYS A 115 -7.55 -19.10 0.19
N LYS A 116 -8.26 -18.04 -0.22
CA LYS A 116 -8.00 -17.32 -1.47
C LYS A 116 -6.96 -16.20 -1.30
N CYS A 117 -6.53 -15.92 -0.08
CA CYS A 117 -5.64 -14.82 0.23
C CYS A 117 -4.18 -15.29 0.36
N PHE A 118 -3.25 -14.45 -0.06
CA PHE A 118 -1.83 -14.77 -0.13
C PHE A 118 -0.99 -13.63 0.46
N VAL A 119 -0.12 -13.93 1.41
CA VAL A 119 0.87 -12.97 1.94
C VAL A 119 1.97 -12.79 0.91
N LEU A 120 2.11 -11.55 0.43
CA LEU A 120 3.08 -11.14 -0.58
C LEU A 120 4.43 -10.79 0.04
N GLY A 121 4.45 -10.33 1.30
CA GLY A 121 5.68 -10.00 2.00
C GLY A 121 5.47 -8.93 3.06
N GLY A 122 6.56 -8.29 3.47
CA GLY A 122 6.57 -7.35 4.59
C GLY A 122 6.41 -5.91 4.12
N PHE A 123 5.79 -5.09 4.95
CA PHE A 123 5.74 -3.64 4.85
C PHE A 123 6.17 -3.07 6.20
N PHE A 124 6.71 -1.86 6.25
CA PHE A 124 7.06 -1.22 7.51
C PHE A 124 5.86 -1.21 8.49
N GLY A 125 5.96 -2.00 9.57
CA GLY A 125 4.90 -2.15 10.58
C GLY A 125 3.88 -3.28 10.34
N GLY A 126 4.11 -4.19 9.38
CA GLY A 126 3.28 -5.37 9.18
C GLY A 126 3.58 -6.19 7.92
N ASP A 127 2.59 -6.94 7.44
CA ASP A 127 2.66 -7.71 6.20
C ASP A 127 1.63 -7.21 5.18
N VAL A 128 1.82 -7.57 3.92
CA VAL A 128 0.92 -7.27 2.80
C VAL A 128 0.31 -8.55 2.27
N ALA A 129 -1.00 -8.57 2.07
CA ALA A 129 -1.72 -9.71 1.52
C ALA A 129 -2.60 -9.35 0.32
N LEU A 130 -2.72 -10.28 -0.63
CA LEU A 130 -3.56 -10.20 -1.82
C LEU A 130 -4.79 -11.10 -1.64
N ASP A 131 -6.00 -10.60 -1.89
CA ASP A 131 -7.18 -11.44 -2.13
C ASP A 131 -7.17 -11.90 -3.59
N GLY A 132 -6.98 -13.21 -3.80
CA GLY A 132 -6.94 -13.80 -5.13
C GLY A 132 -8.27 -13.78 -5.88
N ALA A 133 -9.41 -13.56 -5.22
CA ALA A 133 -10.72 -13.55 -5.85
C ALA A 133 -11.09 -12.22 -6.50
N ASP A 134 -10.71 -11.09 -5.91
CA ASP A 134 -11.02 -9.76 -6.44
C ASP A 134 -9.79 -8.85 -6.66
N GLY A 135 -8.60 -9.31 -6.30
CA GLY A 135 -7.34 -8.63 -6.57
C GLY A 135 -6.97 -7.54 -5.57
N LYS A 136 -7.79 -7.30 -4.54
CA LYS A 136 -7.52 -6.28 -3.53
C LYS A 136 -6.29 -6.63 -2.69
N VAL A 137 -5.62 -5.59 -2.23
CA VAL A 137 -4.46 -5.72 -1.35
C VAL A 137 -4.82 -5.18 0.03
N PHE A 138 -4.39 -5.89 1.04
CA PHE A 138 -4.60 -5.58 2.45
C PHE A 138 -3.26 -5.43 3.16
N PHE A 139 -3.20 -4.48 4.08
CA PHE A 139 -2.15 -4.38 5.07
C PHE A 139 -2.59 -5.14 6.32
N ILE A 140 -1.70 -5.97 6.85
CA ILE A 140 -1.89 -6.72 8.10
C ILE A 140 -0.91 -6.11 9.10
N PRO A 141 -1.37 -5.17 9.95
CA PRO A 141 -0.48 -4.53 10.90
C PRO A 141 0.04 -5.53 11.94
N ASP A 142 1.24 -5.25 12.46
CA ASP A 142 1.76 -6.00 13.60
C ASP A 142 0.88 -5.83 14.85
N GLY A 143 0.70 -6.91 15.61
CA GLY A 143 0.02 -6.88 16.90
C GLY A 143 -1.50 -7.04 16.81
N ASP A 144 -2.21 -6.33 17.70
CA ASP A 144 -3.65 -6.53 17.95
C ASP A 144 -4.53 -5.58 17.13
N VAL A 145 -4.26 -5.51 15.83
CA VAL A 145 -5.00 -4.68 14.87
C VAL A 145 -5.50 -5.56 13.74
N LEU A 146 -6.74 -5.30 13.32
CA LEU A 146 -7.35 -6.04 12.20
C LEU A 146 -6.69 -5.64 10.87
N PRO A 147 -6.61 -6.57 9.90
CA PRO A 147 -6.21 -6.23 8.53
C PRO A 147 -7.05 -5.08 7.95
N GLN A 148 -6.40 -4.19 7.21
CA GLN A 148 -6.98 -3.00 6.63
C GLN A 148 -6.85 -3.01 5.10
N PRO A 149 -7.83 -2.50 4.34
CA PRO A 149 -7.66 -2.26 2.92
C PRO A 149 -6.44 -1.38 2.67
N MET A 150 -5.58 -1.78 1.73
CA MET A 150 -4.36 -1.03 1.39
C MET A 150 -4.42 -0.53 -0.05
N HIS A 151 -4.76 -1.41 -1.00
CA HIS A 151 -4.98 -1.02 -2.39
C HIS A 151 -6.21 -1.68 -3.01
N SER A 152 -6.82 -0.97 -3.95
CA SER A 152 -7.95 -1.49 -4.73
C SER A 152 -7.54 -2.64 -5.67
N GLY A 153 -6.25 -2.74 -6.00
CA GLY A 153 -5.70 -3.78 -6.87
C GLY A 153 -4.17 -3.92 -6.76
N ILE A 154 -3.66 -5.04 -7.29
CA ILE A 154 -2.21 -5.31 -7.36
C ILE A 154 -1.47 -4.36 -8.31
N ASP A 155 -2.16 -3.89 -9.33
CA ASP A 155 -1.71 -2.89 -10.31
C ASP A 155 -1.59 -1.51 -9.66
N ALA A 156 -2.54 -1.13 -8.79
CA ALA A 156 -2.44 0.09 -7.99
C ALA A 156 -1.24 0.04 -7.04
N LEU A 157 -1.03 -1.08 -6.33
CA LEU A 157 0.16 -1.27 -5.49
C LEU A 157 1.46 -1.10 -6.31
N ALA A 158 1.54 -1.76 -7.47
CA ALA A 158 2.71 -1.67 -8.34
C ALA A 158 2.92 -0.23 -8.86
N TYR A 159 1.84 0.51 -9.15
CA TYR A 159 1.93 1.92 -9.53
C TYR A 159 2.47 2.80 -8.40
N PHE A 160 2.05 2.56 -7.15
CA PHE A 160 2.59 3.29 -6.00
C PHE A 160 4.10 3.07 -5.87
N MET A 161 4.54 1.81 -5.93
CA MET A 161 5.97 1.48 -5.91
C MET A 161 6.70 2.17 -7.07
N TYR A 162 6.16 2.07 -8.29
CA TYR A 162 6.73 2.68 -9.49
C TYR A 162 6.85 4.20 -9.37
N ALA A 163 5.80 4.92 -8.98
CA ALA A 163 5.82 6.37 -8.91
C ALA A 163 6.83 6.88 -7.86
N LEU A 164 6.91 6.20 -6.71
CA LEU A 164 7.93 6.49 -5.69
C LEU A 164 9.32 6.28 -6.32
N GLN A 165 9.61 5.08 -6.82
CA GLN A 165 10.92 4.77 -7.40
C GLN A 165 11.32 5.70 -8.57
N ARG A 166 10.38 6.00 -9.47
CA ARG A 166 10.54 6.89 -10.63
C ARG A 166 10.98 8.29 -10.22
N ASP A 167 10.41 8.82 -9.14
CA ASP A 167 10.61 10.20 -8.72
C ASP A 167 11.72 10.37 -7.67
N THR A 168 12.43 9.30 -7.31
CA THR A 168 13.54 9.29 -6.33
C THR A 168 14.52 10.45 -6.47
N HIS A 169 14.84 10.83 -7.70
CA HIS A 169 15.71 11.99 -7.96
C HIS A 169 15.15 13.31 -7.39
N TYR A 170 13.84 13.56 -7.53
CA TYR A 170 13.22 14.85 -7.17
C TYR A 170 13.11 15.09 -5.67
N TYR A 171 13.24 14.06 -4.85
CA TYR A 171 13.25 14.17 -3.40
C TYR A 171 14.57 13.67 -2.80
N SER A 172 15.63 13.65 -3.59
CA SER A 172 16.99 13.42 -3.11
C SER A 172 17.57 14.68 -2.47
N GLN A 173 18.41 14.49 -1.45
CA GLN A 173 19.16 15.60 -0.82
C GLN A 173 19.97 16.39 -1.85
N GLU A 174 20.63 15.70 -2.80
CA GLU A 174 21.40 16.34 -3.86
C GLU A 174 20.55 17.28 -4.72
N TYR A 175 19.34 16.85 -5.11
CA TYR A 175 18.45 17.70 -5.92
C TYR A 175 17.94 18.90 -5.11
N ALA A 176 17.56 18.69 -3.85
CA ALA A 176 17.10 19.76 -2.97
C ALA A 176 18.20 20.82 -2.74
N GLU A 177 19.43 20.40 -2.46
CA GLU A 177 20.60 21.28 -2.31
C GLU A 177 20.93 22.06 -3.60
N GLN A 178 20.72 21.45 -4.77
CA GLN A 178 20.93 22.14 -6.05
C GLN A 178 19.94 23.27 -6.26
N ILE A 179 18.67 23.08 -5.88
CA ILE A 179 17.63 24.12 -5.97
C ILE A 179 17.87 25.22 -4.94
N ASP A 180 18.17 24.87 -3.69
CA ASP A 180 18.47 25.86 -2.63
C ASP A 180 19.68 26.76 -2.97
N ALA A 181 20.62 26.23 -3.76
CA ALA A 181 21.78 26.98 -4.23
C ALA A 181 21.50 27.88 -5.46
N ASP A 182 20.35 27.75 -6.13
CA ASP A 182 20.00 28.56 -7.30
C ASP A 182 19.47 29.95 -6.86
N PRO A 183 20.20 31.05 -7.14
CA PRO A 183 19.76 32.38 -6.73
C PRO A 183 18.50 32.89 -7.47
N ASP A 184 18.08 32.21 -8.55
CA ASP A 184 16.85 32.54 -9.30
C ASP A 184 15.65 31.69 -8.84
N ASP A 185 15.84 30.74 -7.90
CA ASP A 185 14.77 29.98 -7.25
C ASP A 185 14.56 30.51 -5.82
N GLU A 186 13.29 30.70 -5.43
CA GLU A 186 12.94 31.25 -4.11
C GLU A 186 12.73 30.14 -3.06
N ARG A 187 12.71 28.87 -3.48
CA ARG A 187 12.49 27.70 -2.62
C ARG A 187 13.77 27.30 -1.90
N ASP A 188 13.65 26.96 -0.63
CA ASP A 188 14.71 26.25 0.08
C ASP A 188 14.61 24.72 -0.11
N ALA A 189 15.58 23.99 0.43
CA ALA A 189 15.62 22.53 0.32
C ALA A 189 14.36 21.85 0.92
N ASP A 190 13.84 22.37 2.04
CA ASP A 190 12.67 21.81 2.72
C ASP A 190 11.41 22.02 1.88
N ASP A 191 11.27 23.20 1.24
CA ASP A 191 10.19 23.50 0.30
C ASP A 191 10.16 22.51 -0.87
N VAL A 192 11.32 22.16 -1.44
CA VAL A 192 11.43 21.23 -2.58
C VAL A 192 11.00 19.82 -2.19
N LEU A 193 11.45 19.34 -1.03
CA LEU A 193 11.12 18.01 -0.51
C LEU A 193 9.63 17.91 -0.20
N MET A 194 9.08 18.91 0.49
CA MET A 194 7.67 18.98 0.83
C MET A 194 6.77 19.11 -0.41
N GLU A 195 7.11 20.01 -1.35
CA GLU A 195 6.38 20.15 -2.62
C GLU A 195 6.35 18.83 -3.39
N THR A 196 7.47 18.11 -3.42
CA THR A 196 7.57 16.81 -4.09
C THR A 196 6.71 15.75 -3.41
N ALA A 197 6.76 15.66 -2.07
CA ALA A 197 5.91 14.76 -1.30
C ALA A 197 4.42 15.03 -1.55
N VAL A 198 4.00 16.31 -1.54
CA VAL A 198 2.61 16.73 -1.78
C VAL A 198 2.17 16.38 -3.20
N ARG A 199 3.03 16.63 -4.19
CA ARG A 199 2.77 16.29 -5.59
C ARG A 199 2.56 14.77 -5.76
N LEU A 200 3.45 13.96 -5.19
CA LEU A 200 3.34 12.50 -5.23
C LEU A 200 2.07 12.01 -4.53
N ALA A 201 1.78 12.53 -3.34
CA ALA A 201 0.57 12.14 -2.60
C ALA A 201 -0.72 12.47 -3.39
N ARG A 202 -0.76 13.60 -4.10
CA ARG A 202 -1.89 13.95 -4.98
C ARG A 202 -2.01 13.00 -6.17
N GLU A 203 -0.91 12.73 -6.88
CA GLU A 203 -0.89 11.77 -7.99
C GLU A 203 -1.41 10.40 -7.53
N LEU A 204 -0.87 9.90 -6.42
CA LEU A 204 -1.22 8.58 -5.89
C LEU A 204 -2.66 8.51 -5.39
N MET A 205 -3.19 9.59 -4.80
CA MET A 205 -4.60 9.68 -4.40
C MET A 205 -5.56 9.72 -5.59
N GLU A 206 -5.16 10.27 -6.73
CA GLU A 206 -5.96 10.20 -7.96
C GLU A 206 -5.99 8.78 -8.55
N VAL A 207 -4.87 8.06 -8.43
CA VAL A 207 -4.73 6.68 -8.91
C VAL A 207 -5.51 5.69 -8.05
N ASP A 208 -5.30 5.69 -6.74
CA ASP A 208 -5.97 4.80 -5.81
C ASP A 208 -6.22 5.52 -4.48
N ARG A 209 -7.50 5.73 -4.17
CA ARG A 209 -7.92 6.35 -2.90
C ARG A 209 -7.92 5.39 -1.72
N THR A 210 -7.80 4.08 -1.96
CA THR A 210 -7.92 3.05 -0.91
C THR A 210 -7.02 3.28 0.31
N PRO A 211 -5.73 3.65 0.17
CA PRO A 211 -4.89 3.89 1.34
C PRO A 211 -5.20 5.22 2.05
N PHE A 212 -5.90 6.15 1.42
CA PHE A 212 -6.09 7.50 1.97
C PHE A 212 -7.34 7.60 2.85
N THR A 213 -7.16 8.17 4.05
CA THR A 213 -8.23 8.39 5.03
C THR A 213 -8.87 9.78 4.90
N VAL A 214 -8.26 10.66 4.10
CA VAL A 214 -8.75 12.01 3.79
C VAL A 214 -9.33 12.07 2.38
N GLY A 215 -10.35 12.93 2.17
CA GLY A 215 -10.98 13.10 0.86
C GLY A 215 -10.17 13.97 -0.11
N GLU A 216 -9.36 14.89 0.44
CA GLU A 216 -8.44 15.77 -0.28
C GLU A 216 -7.28 16.12 0.65
N LEU A 217 -6.11 16.36 0.07
CA LEU A 217 -4.98 16.93 0.82
C LEU A 217 -5.22 18.42 1.07
N PRO A 218 -4.86 18.94 2.25
CA PRO A 218 -4.88 20.37 2.49
C PRO A 218 -3.99 21.10 1.47
N PRO A 219 -4.31 22.36 1.12
CA PRO A 219 -3.42 23.17 0.32
C PRO A 219 -2.08 23.34 1.07
N TYR A 220 -0.99 23.25 0.32
CA TYR A 220 0.35 23.54 0.81
C TYR A 220 0.86 24.80 0.12
N GLU A 221 1.39 25.73 0.90
CA GLU A 221 2.03 26.95 0.43
C GLU A 221 3.51 26.92 0.83
N ILE A 222 4.39 27.22 -0.13
CA ILE A 222 5.84 27.32 0.04
C ILE A 222 6.15 28.28 1.21
N GLY A 223 7.05 27.88 2.09
CA GLY A 223 7.45 28.65 3.27
C GLY A 223 6.40 28.74 4.39
N SER A 224 5.28 28.01 4.32
CA SER A 224 4.28 27.99 5.40
C SER A 224 4.77 27.29 6.66
N GLY A 225 5.67 26.31 6.52
CA GLY A 225 6.10 25.42 7.60
C GLY A 225 5.00 24.48 8.12
N GLU A 226 3.86 24.40 7.43
CA GLU A 226 2.77 23.49 7.78
C GLU A 226 2.96 22.13 7.09
N ASP A 227 2.92 21.06 7.88
CA ASP A 227 2.98 19.69 7.38
C ASP A 227 1.54 19.24 6.98
N PRO A 228 1.30 18.95 5.69
CA PRO A 228 -0.02 18.49 5.23
C PRO A 228 -0.30 17.02 5.59
N PHE A 229 0.69 16.26 6.04
CA PHE A 229 0.61 14.81 6.29
C PHE A 229 0.30 14.48 7.75
N THR A 230 -0.77 15.03 8.31
CA THR A 230 -1.08 14.78 9.73
C THR A 230 -1.74 13.42 9.96
N GLY A 231 -1.31 12.71 11.01
CA GLY A 231 -1.99 11.51 11.51
C GLY A 231 -1.74 10.28 10.64
N ASP A 232 -2.80 9.63 10.20
CA ASP A 232 -2.78 8.41 9.38
C ASP A 232 -3.42 8.68 8.01
N PHE A 233 -3.00 9.76 7.36
CA PHE A 233 -3.71 10.31 6.20
C PHE A 233 -3.70 9.36 4.98
N ALA A 234 -2.67 8.50 4.88
CA ALA A 234 -2.46 7.53 3.81
C ALA A 234 -2.26 6.10 4.35
N GLY A 235 -2.77 5.82 5.54
CA GLY A 235 -2.61 4.50 6.16
C GLY A 235 -1.11 4.18 6.32
N PRO A 236 -0.69 2.96 5.96
CA PRO A 236 0.71 2.54 6.06
C PRO A 236 1.67 3.38 5.20
N TRP A 237 1.20 4.07 4.15
CA TRP A 237 2.03 4.94 3.31
C TRP A 237 2.35 6.30 3.93
N THR A 238 1.69 6.68 5.03
CA THR A 238 1.91 7.98 5.67
C THR A 238 3.40 8.21 5.99
N GLY A 239 4.08 7.18 6.49
CA GLY A 239 5.51 7.24 6.78
C GLY A 239 6.37 7.54 5.54
N ALA A 240 6.00 7.03 4.37
CA ALA A 240 6.74 7.30 3.14
C ALA A 240 6.70 8.78 2.75
N PHE A 241 5.54 9.41 2.86
CA PHE A 241 5.42 10.84 2.54
C PHE A 241 6.13 11.71 3.57
N MET A 242 6.09 11.34 4.85
CA MET A 242 6.86 12.00 5.91
C MET A 242 8.36 11.92 5.63
N ASP A 243 8.88 10.71 5.39
CA ASP A 243 10.29 10.49 5.08
C ASP A 243 10.72 11.26 3.82
N ILE A 244 9.92 11.26 2.75
CA ILE A 244 10.21 12.05 1.53
C ILE A 244 10.24 13.54 1.86
N SER A 245 9.25 14.06 2.58
CA SER A 245 9.17 15.48 2.92
C SER A 245 10.29 15.96 3.84
N ALA A 246 10.89 15.05 4.62
CA ALA A 246 12.03 15.30 5.50
C ALA A 246 13.38 14.99 4.84
N GLY A 247 13.38 14.47 3.60
CA GLY A 247 14.61 14.04 2.91
C GLY A 247 15.27 12.82 3.55
N GLU A 248 14.49 11.99 4.24
CA GLU A 248 14.90 10.74 4.91
C GLU A 248 14.57 9.49 4.05
N TRP A 249 14.08 9.69 2.81
CA TRP A 249 13.73 8.59 1.89
C TRP A 249 14.94 7.90 1.22
N ASP A 250 16.19 8.22 1.59
CA ASP A 250 17.41 7.54 1.10
C ASP A 250 17.54 6.03 1.45
#